data_AF-A0A9X0L6S7-F1
#
_entry.id   AF-A0A9X0L6S7-F1
#
_cell.length_a   1.000
_cell.length_b   1.000
_cell.length_c   1.000
_cell.angle_alpha   90.00
_cell.angle_beta   90.00
_cell.angle_gamma   90.00
#
_symmetry.space_group_name_H-M   'P 1'
#
loop_
_entity.id
_entity.type
_entity.pdbx_description
1 polymer ?
#
loop_
_entity_poly.entity_id
_entity_poly.type
_entity_poly.pdbx_seq_one_letter_code
_entity_poly.pdbx_strand_id
1 'polypeptide(L)'
;MTIRINVDWDTIDRRSQTTLTTHLWTAPPLRRGSPIHVKAFQALRNLEADLARFLPWFAHPRVSVPELVAPTETETSWNFELLDPFVADFMDAAQGRPVVMNFATIPAWMFTTDIADLPEDPNEIVWHYESCAELRDPTCAEVADYFYRIASWYIAGGFTDELGQWHESGHHYRFAYWEVLCEPDIRGMSPQTYAKLFDAVVTRLRPLDPEMKFVGLSLTHMHRDPEYFWQFLDPANHDGGAAPDAMSYHLYAHPEIVNPYSREGNPPFAHWRDAFFAQADGFIEQARFIESIRTRIAPDTKTFVNEIGTFTAEPMDPAPDIPDEYWDLSAAVQSYLWVELVRLGVDLVGVAEFIGYPGMIPGVTLIDWATGLPNARYHALELLMRHFGPGDSVVSTSTGQPAMPDPRVCAQGFVSTDGTRKLLLINKTAAPVVVSLPAGPCSLRLDGYAVVVRTF
;
A
#
# COMPACT_ATOMS: atom_id res chain seq x y z
N MET A 1 -4.76 -16.84 -33.43
CA MET A 1 -3.31 -17.14 -33.31
C MET A 1 -3.07 -17.61 -31.89
N THR A 2 -2.42 -18.76 -31.70
CA THR A 2 -2.14 -19.32 -30.36
C THR A 2 -0.78 -18.82 -29.87
N ILE A 3 -0.73 -18.28 -28.66
CA ILE A 3 0.48 -17.78 -28.01
C ILE A 3 1.15 -18.94 -27.27
N ARG A 4 2.42 -19.22 -27.57
CA ARG A 4 3.16 -20.30 -26.90
C ARG A 4 3.65 -19.84 -25.53
N ILE A 5 3.48 -20.68 -24.50
CA ILE A 5 4.09 -20.48 -23.18
C ILE A 5 5.22 -21.49 -23.02
N ASN A 6 6.42 -21.00 -22.72
CA ASN A 6 7.60 -21.82 -22.47
C ASN A 6 7.98 -21.67 -21.00
N VAL A 7 8.14 -22.80 -20.30
CA VAL A 7 8.60 -22.84 -18.91
C VAL A 7 9.72 -23.87 -18.84
N ASP A 8 10.86 -23.46 -18.32
CA ASP A 8 11.94 -24.35 -17.94
C ASP A 8 11.89 -24.56 -16.42
N TRP A 9 11.29 -25.68 -16.00
CA TRP A 9 11.09 -26.01 -14.59
C TRP A 9 12.38 -26.33 -13.84
N ASP A 10 13.48 -26.57 -14.57
CA ASP A 10 14.77 -26.94 -13.98
C ASP A 10 15.68 -25.69 -13.80
N THR A 11 15.34 -24.58 -14.44
CA THR A 11 16.05 -23.29 -14.30
C THR A 11 15.31 -22.38 -13.31
N ILE A 12 15.86 -22.26 -12.10
CA ILE A 12 15.37 -21.35 -11.05
C ILE A 12 16.05 -19.99 -11.25
N ASP A 13 15.25 -18.97 -11.55
CA ASP A 13 15.73 -17.58 -11.67
C ASP A 13 15.91 -16.94 -10.28
N ARG A 14 14.99 -17.23 -9.35
CA ARG A 14 14.98 -16.65 -8.00
C ARG A 14 14.17 -17.51 -7.02
N ARG A 15 14.47 -17.40 -5.72
CA ARG A 15 13.53 -17.79 -4.64
C ARG A 15 12.80 -16.54 -4.15
N SER A 16 11.47 -16.56 -4.20
CA SER A 16 10.65 -15.42 -3.77
C SER A 16 10.86 -15.16 -2.27
N GLN A 17 11.07 -13.90 -1.92
CA GLN A 17 10.99 -13.41 -0.53
C GLN A 17 9.76 -12.51 -0.32
N THR A 18 8.99 -12.31 -1.40
CA THR A 18 7.94 -11.31 -1.46
C THR A 18 6.70 -11.75 -0.71
N THR A 19 6.28 -10.93 0.26
CA THR A 19 4.96 -11.03 0.89
C THR A 19 3.97 -10.19 0.09
N LEU A 20 2.89 -10.80 -0.37
CA LEU A 20 1.77 -10.10 -1.01
C LEU A 20 0.71 -9.77 0.06
N THR A 21 0.27 -8.52 0.09
CA THR A 21 -0.65 -8.04 1.13
C THR A 21 -1.58 -6.93 0.61
N THR A 22 -2.33 -6.28 1.50
CA THR A 22 -3.16 -5.10 1.23
C THR A 22 -3.07 -4.12 2.41
N HIS A 23 -3.73 -2.97 2.30
CA HIS A 23 -3.83 -2.01 3.38
C HIS A 23 -5.26 -1.46 3.55
N LEU A 24 -5.61 -1.16 4.79
CA LEU A 24 -6.89 -0.60 5.20
C LEU A 24 -6.64 0.76 5.85
N TRP A 25 -7.49 1.74 5.54
CA TRP A 25 -7.49 3.03 6.20
C TRP A 25 -8.79 3.27 6.96
N THR A 26 -8.85 4.35 7.73
CA THR A 26 -9.99 4.81 8.54
C THR A 26 -11.15 5.34 7.69
N ALA A 27 -11.55 4.59 6.66
CA ALA A 27 -12.59 5.00 5.72
C ALA A 27 -13.96 5.08 6.42
N PRO A 28 -14.70 6.20 6.31
CA PRO A 28 -16.04 6.33 6.90
C PRO A 28 -17.01 5.17 6.57
N PRO A 29 -17.04 4.59 5.34
CA PRO A 29 -17.88 3.44 5.06
C PRO A 29 -17.56 2.19 5.88
N LEU A 30 -16.38 2.10 6.51
CA LEU A 30 -15.99 1.00 7.38
C LEU A 30 -16.36 1.20 8.85
N ARG A 31 -16.96 2.34 9.24
CA ARG A 31 -17.39 2.55 10.64
C ARG A 31 -18.41 1.51 11.09
N ARG A 32 -18.36 1.12 12.37
CA ARG A 32 -19.39 0.28 13.00
C ARG A 32 -20.77 0.90 12.79
N GLY A 33 -21.74 0.07 12.39
CA GLY A 33 -23.09 0.51 12.03
C GLY A 33 -23.30 0.80 10.54
N SER A 34 -22.23 0.93 9.74
CA SER A 34 -22.33 0.98 8.29
C SER A 34 -22.86 -0.35 7.71
N PRO A 35 -23.70 -0.34 6.65
CA PRO A 35 -24.21 -1.55 6.01
C PRO A 35 -23.13 -2.53 5.51
N ILE A 36 -21.92 -2.03 5.22
CA ILE A 36 -20.84 -2.84 4.68
C ILE A 36 -19.87 -3.38 5.74
N HIS A 37 -19.87 -2.81 6.95
CA HIS A 37 -18.86 -3.04 7.98
C HIS A 37 -18.54 -4.51 8.21
N VAL A 38 -19.57 -5.32 8.52
CA VAL A 38 -19.41 -6.75 8.84
C VAL A 38 -18.82 -7.53 7.66
N LYS A 39 -19.27 -7.24 6.43
CA LYS A 39 -18.80 -7.94 5.23
C LYS A 39 -17.39 -7.52 4.85
N ALA A 40 -17.08 -6.24 4.97
CA ALA A 40 -15.75 -5.69 4.69
C ALA A 40 -14.69 -6.32 5.61
N PHE A 41 -14.88 -6.32 6.92
CA PHE A 41 -13.93 -6.95 7.84
C PHE A 41 -13.90 -8.48 7.71
N GLN A 42 -15.01 -9.12 7.31
CA GLN A 42 -14.98 -10.55 6.96
C GLN A 42 -14.12 -10.81 5.71
N ALA A 43 -14.22 -9.95 4.68
CA ALA A 43 -13.38 -10.05 3.49
C ALA A 43 -11.90 -9.82 3.83
N LEU A 44 -11.57 -8.83 4.66
CA LEU A 44 -10.19 -8.62 5.12
C LEU A 44 -9.66 -9.86 5.86
N ARG A 45 -10.45 -10.43 6.77
CA ARG A 45 -10.08 -11.65 7.50
C ARG A 45 -9.84 -12.84 6.57
N ASN A 46 -10.68 -12.99 5.54
CA ASN A 46 -10.59 -14.10 4.57
C ASN A 46 -9.35 -14.02 3.66
N LEU A 47 -8.71 -12.86 3.52
CA LEU A 47 -7.44 -12.76 2.81
C LEU A 47 -6.30 -13.44 3.57
N GLU A 48 -6.42 -13.58 4.89
CA GLU A 48 -5.37 -14.13 5.77
C GLU A 48 -4.01 -13.44 5.55
N ALA A 49 -4.04 -12.14 5.25
CA ALA A 49 -2.86 -11.39 4.87
C ALA A 49 -1.90 -11.16 6.04
N ASP A 50 -0.65 -11.59 5.85
CA ASP A 50 0.46 -11.14 6.68
C ASP A 50 0.89 -9.72 6.24
N LEU A 51 1.36 -8.95 7.21
CA LEU A 51 1.85 -7.58 7.04
C LEU A 51 0.80 -6.66 6.39
N ALA A 52 -0.49 -6.91 6.62
CA ALA A 52 -1.53 -5.96 6.26
C ALA A 52 -1.24 -4.62 6.93
N ARG A 53 -1.34 -3.54 6.16
CA ARG A 53 -1.01 -2.19 6.63
C ARG A 53 -2.27 -1.45 7.08
N PHE A 54 -2.21 -0.77 8.22
CA PHE A 54 -3.28 0.10 8.71
C PHE A 54 -2.84 1.57 8.66
N LEU A 55 -3.56 2.39 7.89
CA LEU A 55 -3.21 3.77 7.60
C LEU A 55 -4.37 4.72 7.97
N PRO A 56 -4.40 5.33 9.16
CA PRO A 56 -5.28 6.48 9.39
C PRO A 56 -4.86 7.62 8.47
N TRP A 57 -5.71 7.94 7.49
CA TRP A 57 -5.36 8.82 6.37
C TRP A 57 -5.86 10.25 6.58
N PHE A 58 -5.09 11.23 6.10
CA PHE A 58 -5.28 12.66 6.41
C PHE A 58 -6.62 13.22 5.92
N ALA A 59 -7.19 12.64 4.88
CA ALA A 59 -8.40 13.15 4.24
C ALA A 59 -9.64 13.10 5.16
N HIS A 60 -9.58 12.36 6.27
CA HIS A 60 -10.62 12.34 7.31
C HIS A 60 -10.00 12.56 8.70
N PRO A 61 -9.59 13.80 9.03
CA PRO A 61 -8.79 14.05 10.22
C PRO A 61 -9.51 13.67 11.52
N ARG A 62 -10.85 13.76 11.60
CA ARG A 62 -11.63 13.37 12.79
C ARG A 62 -11.61 11.89 13.14
N VAL A 63 -11.37 11.03 12.17
CA VAL A 63 -11.26 9.58 12.41
C VAL A 63 -9.82 9.10 12.37
N SER A 64 -8.86 9.99 12.07
CA SER A 64 -7.45 9.66 11.88
C SER A 64 -6.49 10.30 12.89
N VAL A 65 -6.84 11.48 13.41
CA VAL A 65 -5.98 12.27 14.29
C VAL A 65 -6.64 12.40 15.66
N PRO A 66 -6.12 11.75 16.71
CA PRO A 66 -6.71 11.80 18.04
C PRO A 66 -6.45 13.12 18.80
N GLU A 67 -5.53 13.96 18.34
CA GLU A 67 -5.19 15.25 19.00
C GLU A 67 -5.35 16.42 18.01
N LEU A 68 -6.59 16.68 17.60
CA LEU A 68 -6.88 17.71 16.58
C LEU A 68 -6.62 19.15 17.04
N VAL A 69 -6.62 19.40 18.34
CA VAL A 69 -6.47 20.74 18.91
C VAL A 69 -5.22 20.78 19.77
N ALA A 70 -4.41 21.81 19.61
CA ALA A 70 -3.19 21.96 20.39
C ALA A 70 -3.49 21.97 21.91
N PRO A 71 -2.66 21.32 22.73
CA PRO A 71 -2.77 21.41 24.18
C PRO A 71 -2.50 22.85 24.64
N THR A 72 -3.12 23.24 25.75
CA THR A 72 -2.91 24.53 26.42
C THR A 72 -2.21 24.32 27.76
N GLU A 73 -1.94 25.40 28.50
CA GLU A 73 -1.39 25.29 29.86
C GLU A 73 -2.32 24.54 30.84
N THR A 74 -3.61 24.38 30.52
CA THR A 74 -4.61 23.83 31.44
C THR A 74 -5.46 22.70 30.87
N GLU A 75 -5.41 22.45 29.56
CA GLU A 75 -6.28 21.46 28.88
C GLU A 75 -5.52 20.69 27.78
N THR A 76 -5.84 19.41 27.61
CA THR A 76 -5.42 18.54 26.49
C THR A 76 -6.65 18.07 25.70
N SER A 77 -6.46 17.58 24.46
CA SER A 77 -7.57 17.33 23.53
C SER A 77 -7.66 15.89 22.99
N TRP A 78 -6.93 14.95 23.60
CA TRP A 78 -6.86 13.56 23.16
C TRP A 78 -8.23 12.88 23.10
N ASN A 79 -8.62 12.40 21.92
CA ASN A 79 -9.86 11.68 21.66
C ASN A 79 -9.66 10.52 20.70
N PHE A 80 -9.78 9.29 21.20
CA PHE A 80 -9.67 8.06 20.42
C PHE A 80 -11.03 7.46 20.03
N GLU A 81 -12.17 8.04 20.44
CA GLU A 81 -13.50 7.45 20.30
C GLU A 81 -13.82 6.97 18.87
N LEU A 82 -13.36 7.72 17.87
CA LEU A 82 -13.60 7.40 16.46
C LEU A 82 -12.54 6.51 15.84
N LEU A 83 -11.28 6.64 16.25
CA LEU A 83 -10.13 5.90 15.70
C LEU A 83 -10.02 4.49 16.28
N ASP A 84 -10.24 4.35 17.59
CA ASP A 84 -10.05 3.12 18.35
C ASP A 84 -10.87 1.93 17.81
N PRO A 85 -12.16 2.11 17.42
CA PRO A 85 -12.93 1.04 16.81
C PRO A 85 -12.32 0.48 15.53
N PHE A 86 -11.75 1.33 14.66
CA PHE A 86 -11.10 0.86 13.43
C PHE A 86 -9.86 0.03 13.72
N VAL A 87 -9.03 0.47 14.67
CA VAL A 87 -7.83 -0.28 15.06
C VAL A 87 -8.23 -1.62 15.67
N ALA A 88 -9.21 -1.63 16.58
CA ALA A 88 -9.68 -2.86 17.20
C ALA A 88 -10.25 -3.86 16.16
N ASP A 89 -11.07 -3.39 15.21
CA ASP A 89 -11.67 -4.23 14.19
C ASP A 89 -10.63 -4.74 13.17
N PHE A 90 -9.62 -3.91 12.86
CA PHE A 90 -8.46 -4.32 12.05
C PHE A 90 -7.62 -5.39 12.74
N MET A 91 -7.30 -5.20 14.03
CA MET A 91 -6.52 -6.17 14.81
C MET A 91 -7.28 -7.48 15.01
N ASP A 92 -8.61 -7.44 15.18
CA ASP A 92 -9.46 -8.63 15.20
C ASP A 92 -9.45 -9.37 13.85
N ALA A 93 -9.52 -8.63 12.73
CA ALA A 93 -9.41 -9.21 11.39
C ALA A 93 -8.02 -9.78 11.10
N ALA A 94 -6.97 -9.23 11.70
CA ALA A 94 -5.61 -9.76 11.62
C ALA A 94 -5.43 -11.08 12.38
N GLN A 95 -6.27 -11.39 13.39
CA GLN A 95 -6.23 -12.64 14.17
C GLN A 95 -4.82 -13.02 14.67
N GLY A 96 -4.03 -12.03 15.07
CA GLY A 96 -2.67 -12.21 15.58
C GLY A 96 -1.58 -12.36 14.51
N ARG A 97 -1.91 -12.26 13.21
CA ARG A 97 -0.92 -12.14 12.14
C ARG A 97 -0.10 -10.85 12.30
N PRO A 98 1.16 -10.82 11.84
CA PRO A 98 1.96 -9.60 11.86
C PRO A 98 1.32 -8.51 11.00
N VAL A 99 1.33 -7.26 11.48
CA VAL A 99 0.77 -6.09 10.79
C VAL A 99 1.78 -4.95 10.72
N VAL A 100 1.54 -4.02 9.78
CA VAL A 100 2.25 -2.74 9.67
C VAL A 100 1.32 -1.63 10.14
N MET A 101 1.69 -0.90 11.18
CA MET A 101 0.92 0.28 11.61
C MET A 101 1.54 1.55 11.02
N ASN A 102 0.75 2.34 10.32
CA ASN A 102 1.17 3.59 9.72
C ASN A 102 0.25 4.73 10.14
N PHE A 103 0.32 5.12 11.42
CA PHE A 103 -0.28 6.38 11.86
C PHE A 103 0.51 7.51 11.21
N ALA A 104 0.03 8.00 10.06
CA ALA A 104 0.80 8.86 9.19
C ALA A 104 0.51 10.34 9.38
N THR A 105 -0.70 10.69 9.79
CA THR A 105 -1.14 12.08 9.84
C THR A 105 -0.65 12.78 11.10
N ILE A 106 0.14 13.83 10.89
CA ILE A 106 0.59 14.75 11.94
C ILE A 106 -0.52 15.79 12.17
N PRO A 107 -0.86 16.15 13.43
CA PRO A 107 -1.82 17.20 13.70
C PRO A 107 -1.41 18.53 13.04
N ALA A 108 -2.36 19.18 12.36
CA ALA A 108 -2.13 20.43 11.62
C ALA A 108 -1.46 21.53 12.48
N TRP A 109 -1.81 21.60 13.77
CA TRP A 109 -1.26 22.60 14.70
C TRP A 109 0.24 22.43 15.01
N MET A 110 0.87 21.31 14.64
CA MET A 110 2.32 21.08 14.76
C MET A 110 3.12 21.66 13.59
N PHE A 111 2.46 22.23 12.59
CA PHE A 111 3.10 22.95 11.49
C PHE A 111 3.13 24.46 11.71
N THR A 112 3.97 25.17 10.96
CA THR A 112 4.02 26.64 11.02
C THR A 112 2.75 27.30 10.49
N THR A 113 1.98 26.57 9.68
CA THR A 113 0.64 26.96 9.23
C THR A 113 -0.36 25.93 9.71
N ASP A 114 -1.27 26.36 10.58
CA ASP A 114 -2.41 25.56 11.01
C ASP A 114 -3.58 25.68 10.02
N ILE A 115 -4.54 24.77 10.13
CA ILE A 115 -5.77 24.77 9.34
C ILE A 115 -6.91 25.28 10.20
N ALA A 116 -7.60 26.30 9.68
CA ALA A 116 -8.80 26.82 10.33
C ALA A 116 -10.00 25.87 10.11
N ASP A 117 -10.79 25.70 11.16
CA ASP A 117 -12.14 25.13 11.18
C ASP A 117 -12.33 23.80 10.41
N LEU A 118 -12.09 22.69 11.09
CA LEU A 118 -12.43 21.36 10.57
C LEU A 118 -13.95 21.12 10.63
N PRO A 119 -14.59 20.60 9.57
CA PRO A 119 -16.01 20.30 9.56
C PRO A 119 -16.40 19.37 10.72
N GLU A 120 -17.56 19.53 11.35
CA GLU A 120 -17.98 18.69 12.49
C GLU A 120 -18.27 17.23 12.10
N ASP A 121 -18.73 16.98 10.88
CA ASP A 121 -19.04 15.64 10.39
C ASP A 121 -17.75 14.84 10.17
N PRO A 122 -17.52 13.72 10.90
CA PRO A 122 -16.34 12.89 10.70
C PRO A 122 -16.29 12.16 9.36
N ASN A 123 -17.37 12.20 8.58
CA ASN A 123 -17.41 11.62 7.24
C ASN A 123 -17.10 12.63 6.12
N GLU A 124 -16.91 13.92 6.47
CA GLU A 124 -16.58 14.95 5.49
C GLU A 124 -15.13 14.84 5.04
N ILE A 125 -14.92 14.96 3.72
CA ILE A 125 -13.63 14.84 3.08
C ILE A 125 -12.87 16.16 3.19
N VAL A 126 -11.66 16.12 3.74
CA VAL A 126 -10.79 17.29 3.96
C VAL A 126 -9.47 17.13 3.17
N TRP A 127 -9.53 17.33 1.85
CA TRP A 127 -8.34 17.20 0.97
C TRP A 127 -7.20 18.16 1.28
N HIS A 128 -7.49 19.28 1.95
CA HIS A 128 -6.50 20.31 2.25
C HIS A 128 -5.89 20.16 3.66
N TYR A 129 -6.12 19.04 4.37
CA TYR A 129 -5.62 18.84 5.74
C TYR A 129 -4.09 18.85 5.87
N GLU A 130 -3.36 18.39 4.85
CA GLU A 130 -1.91 18.47 4.83
C GLU A 130 -1.43 19.48 3.78
N SER A 131 -1.41 20.77 4.15
CA SER A 131 -1.06 21.86 3.25
C SER A 131 0.31 22.50 3.51
N CYS A 132 1.04 22.08 4.55
CA CYS A 132 2.30 22.70 4.98
C CYS A 132 3.38 21.67 5.29
N ALA A 133 4.59 21.85 4.76
CA ALA A 133 5.74 20.99 5.02
C ALA A 133 6.41 21.28 6.37
N GLU A 134 6.43 22.55 6.78
CA GLU A 134 7.35 23.09 7.78
C GLU A 134 6.82 22.88 9.20
N LEU A 135 7.56 22.08 9.99
CA LEU A 135 7.26 21.85 11.39
C LEU A 135 7.56 23.08 12.24
N ARG A 136 6.68 23.39 13.19
CA ARG A 136 6.92 24.50 14.15
C ARG A 136 8.04 24.17 15.14
N ASP A 137 8.21 22.89 15.47
CA ASP A 137 9.34 22.38 16.22
C ASP A 137 10.37 21.78 15.26
N PRO A 138 11.48 22.50 14.95
CA PRO A 138 12.48 22.02 14.04
C PRO A 138 13.28 20.83 14.61
N THR A 139 13.15 20.50 15.90
CA THR A 139 13.78 19.33 16.50
C THR A 139 13.02 18.03 16.23
N CYS A 140 11.78 18.12 15.76
CA CYS A 140 10.85 17.01 15.55
C CYS A 140 10.40 16.30 16.84
N ALA A 141 10.74 16.84 18.02
CA ALA A 141 10.44 16.23 19.31
C ALA A 141 8.92 16.22 19.58
N GLU A 142 8.22 17.31 19.26
CA GLU A 142 6.76 17.37 19.43
C GLU A 142 6.03 16.27 18.63
N VAL A 143 6.42 16.07 17.36
CA VAL A 143 5.85 15.04 16.51
C VAL A 143 6.22 13.63 17.02
N ALA A 144 7.46 13.43 17.47
CA ALA A 144 7.88 12.16 18.04
C ALA A 144 7.12 11.81 19.33
N ASP A 145 6.88 12.80 20.21
CA ASP A 145 6.08 12.61 21.43
C ASP A 145 4.60 12.33 21.13
N TYR A 146 4.04 12.96 20.10
CA TYR A 146 2.69 12.64 19.61
C TYR A 146 2.57 11.19 19.16
N PHE A 147 3.45 10.73 18.26
CA PHE A 147 3.43 9.34 17.82
C PHE A 147 3.74 8.37 18.97
N TYR A 148 4.56 8.77 19.93
CA TYR A 148 4.80 7.97 21.14
C TYR A 148 3.53 7.77 21.96
N ARG A 149 2.70 8.82 22.13
CA ARG A 149 1.44 8.70 22.88
C ARG A 149 0.43 7.83 22.16
N ILE A 150 0.32 7.95 20.84
CA ILE A 150 -0.49 7.03 20.02
C ILE A 150 0.01 5.59 20.14
N ALA A 151 1.31 5.37 19.97
CA ALA A 151 1.89 4.03 20.10
C ALA A 151 1.68 3.47 21.52
N SER A 152 1.85 4.29 22.56
CA SER A 152 1.64 3.90 23.96
C SER A 152 0.17 3.57 24.25
N TRP A 153 -0.78 4.30 23.66
CA TRP A 153 -2.20 3.99 23.72
C TRP A 153 -2.49 2.57 23.24
N TYR A 154 -1.86 2.10 22.16
CA TYR A 154 -2.13 0.77 21.59
C TYR A 154 -1.22 -0.35 22.12
N ILE A 155 0.02 -0.05 22.53
CA ILE A 155 1.03 -1.04 22.93
C ILE A 155 1.14 -1.15 24.46
N ALA A 156 1.12 -0.01 25.15
CA ALA A 156 1.43 0.09 26.58
C ALA A 156 0.20 0.21 27.50
N GLY A 157 -1.01 0.20 26.94
CA GLY A 157 -2.28 0.29 27.69
C GLY A 157 -2.69 1.70 28.07
N GLY A 158 -2.02 2.72 27.54
CA GLY A 158 -2.29 4.13 27.85
C GLY A 158 -1.06 5.02 27.75
N PHE A 159 -1.21 6.31 28.07
CA PHE A 159 -0.11 7.27 28.09
C PHE A 159 -0.32 8.38 29.11
N THR A 160 0.75 9.09 29.43
CA THR A 160 0.68 10.36 30.17
C THR A 160 0.70 11.53 29.18
N ASP A 161 -0.30 12.40 29.29
CA ASP A 161 -0.44 13.58 28.42
C ASP A 161 0.54 14.70 28.80
N GLU A 162 0.42 15.84 28.11
CA GLU A 162 1.24 17.03 28.29
C GLU A 162 1.15 17.64 29.70
N LEU A 163 0.04 17.39 30.42
CA LEU A 163 -0.22 17.93 31.75
C LEU A 163 0.07 16.93 32.88
N GLY A 164 0.63 15.76 32.55
CA GLY A 164 0.95 14.73 33.52
C GLY A 164 -0.24 13.85 33.91
N GLN A 165 -1.37 13.94 33.20
CA GLN A 165 -2.53 13.10 33.42
C GLN A 165 -2.37 11.76 32.70
N TRP A 166 -2.65 10.66 33.41
CA TRP A 166 -2.70 9.33 32.81
C TRP A 166 -4.04 9.10 32.12
N HIS A 167 -3.97 8.57 30.90
CA HIS A 167 -5.11 8.12 30.09
C HIS A 167 -4.97 6.61 29.84
N GLU A 168 -5.98 5.84 30.23
CA GLU A 168 -5.98 4.38 30.14
C GLU A 168 -6.77 3.91 28.91
N SER A 169 -6.19 2.99 28.14
CA SER A 169 -6.83 2.34 26.98
C SER A 169 -7.13 0.85 27.22
N GLY A 170 -6.27 0.17 27.99
CA GLY A 170 -6.31 -1.28 28.18
C GLY A 170 -5.80 -2.11 26.99
N HIS A 171 -5.33 -1.49 25.90
CA HIS A 171 -4.78 -2.20 24.74
C HIS A 171 -3.33 -2.66 24.95
N HIS A 172 -2.98 -3.83 24.42
CA HIS A 172 -1.62 -4.37 24.45
C HIS A 172 -1.27 -5.07 23.14
N TYR A 173 -1.50 -4.38 22.02
CA TYR A 173 -1.18 -4.90 20.70
C TYR A 173 0.32 -5.00 20.46
N ARG A 174 0.69 -5.82 19.47
CA ARG A 174 2.04 -5.96 18.95
C ARG A 174 2.01 -5.74 17.46
N PHE A 175 2.97 -4.97 16.97
CA PHE A 175 3.10 -4.63 15.56
C PHE A 175 4.43 -5.14 15.05
N ALA A 176 4.43 -5.75 13.86
CA ALA A 176 5.69 -6.20 13.27
C ALA A 176 6.51 -5.00 12.78
N TYR A 177 5.81 -3.99 12.25
CA TYR A 177 6.42 -2.75 11.79
C TYR A 177 5.59 -1.54 12.21
N TRP A 178 6.29 -0.45 12.49
CA TRP A 178 5.76 0.90 12.48
C TRP A 178 6.30 1.64 11.25
N GLU A 179 5.42 2.12 10.39
CA GLU A 179 5.80 2.95 9.25
C GLU A 179 5.65 4.43 9.60
N VAL A 180 6.68 5.23 9.35
CA VAL A 180 6.72 6.65 9.72
C VAL A 180 6.27 7.51 8.55
N LEU A 181 5.08 8.10 8.68
CA LEU A 181 4.37 8.89 7.67
C LEU A 181 3.98 8.11 6.41
N CYS A 182 3.19 8.76 5.57
CA CYS A 182 2.75 8.33 4.26
C CYS A 182 2.90 9.53 3.32
N GLU A 183 3.53 9.34 2.16
CA GLU A 183 3.73 10.37 1.13
C GLU A 183 4.27 11.72 1.66
N PRO A 184 5.40 11.74 2.42
CA PRO A 184 6.01 12.98 2.91
C PRO A 184 6.50 13.92 1.79
N ASP A 185 6.56 13.42 0.57
CA ASP A 185 6.94 14.13 -0.64
C ASP A 185 5.81 14.99 -1.23
N ILE A 186 4.53 14.60 -1.15
CA ILE A 186 3.43 15.44 -1.65
C ILE A 186 3.20 16.68 -0.80
N ARG A 187 3.52 16.61 0.50
CA ARG A 187 3.47 17.73 1.44
C ARG A 187 4.68 18.66 1.33
N GLY A 188 5.69 18.32 0.52
CA GLY A 188 6.87 19.15 0.25
C GLY A 188 7.96 19.10 1.32
N MET A 189 8.00 18.06 2.16
CA MET A 189 9.12 17.86 3.09
C MET A 189 10.41 17.63 2.29
N SER A 190 11.58 18.03 2.78
CA SER A 190 12.85 17.66 2.13
C SER A 190 13.31 16.28 2.59
N PRO A 191 14.12 15.55 1.80
CA PRO A 191 14.73 14.29 2.22
C PRO A 191 15.43 14.38 3.59
N GLN A 192 16.18 15.45 3.84
CA GLN A 192 16.92 15.66 5.09
C GLN A 192 15.98 15.88 6.28
N THR A 193 14.92 16.67 6.07
CA THR A 193 13.91 16.91 7.10
C THR A 193 13.16 15.62 7.43
N TYR A 194 12.82 14.84 6.41
CA TYR A 194 12.17 13.55 6.59
C TYR A 194 13.05 12.55 7.35
N ALA A 195 14.33 12.39 6.97
CA ALA A 195 15.25 11.49 7.67
C ALA A 195 15.42 11.87 9.15
N LYS A 196 15.53 13.17 9.45
CA LYS A 196 15.58 13.67 10.83
C LYS A 196 14.31 13.34 11.63
N LEU A 197 13.14 13.54 11.02
CA LEU A 197 11.86 13.22 11.64
C LEU A 197 11.72 11.72 11.88
N PHE A 198 12.11 10.90 10.90
CA PHE A 198 12.14 9.45 11.01
C PHE A 198 12.95 9.02 12.23
N ASP A 199 14.17 9.52 12.41
CA ASP A 199 15.02 9.18 13.55
C ASP A 199 14.43 9.60 14.90
N ALA A 200 13.85 10.80 14.97
CA ALA A 200 13.21 11.27 16.19
C ALA A 200 12.06 10.34 16.61
N VAL A 201 11.21 9.94 15.66
CA VAL A 201 10.09 9.01 15.90
C VAL A 201 10.61 7.63 16.28
N VAL A 202 11.53 7.05 15.51
CA VAL A 202 12.10 5.72 15.77
C VAL A 202 12.75 5.65 17.15
N THR A 203 13.59 6.64 17.48
CA THR A 203 14.27 6.72 18.77
C THR A 203 13.27 6.79 19.92
N ARG A 204 12.19 7.56 19.74
CA ARG A 204 11.18 7.75 20.77
C ARG A 204 10.31 6.50 20.99
N LEU A 205 9.96 5.78 19.93
CA LEU A 205 9.08 4.61 19.98
C LEU A 205 9.81 3.32 20.40
N ARG A 206 11.11 3.19 20.11
CA ARG A 206 11.90 1.96 20.36
C ARG A 206 11.74 1.35 21.78
N PRO A 207 11.62 2.12 22.88
CA PRO A 207 11.42 1.54 24.20
C PRO A 207 10.06 0.84 24.42
N LEU A 208 9.04 1.12 23.61
CA LEU A 208 7.70 0.52 23.75
C LEU A 208 7.69 -0.94 23.32
N ASP A 209 8.42 -1.26 22.26
CA ASP A 209 8.57 -2.61 21.74
C ASP A 209 9.94 -2.77 21.06
N PRO A 210 10.92 -3.41 21.72
CA PRO A 210 12.24 -3.64 21.15
C PRO A 210 12.27 -4.57 19.93
N GLU A 211 11.21 -5.35 19.67
CA GLU A 211 11.12 -6.25 18.51
C GLU A 211 10.45 -5.59 17.30
N MET A 212 9.73 -4.47 17.51
CA MET A 212 9.09 -3.70 16.45
C MET A 212 10.14 -3.05 15.54
N LYS A 213 9.96 -3.24 14.23
CA LYS A 213 10.82 -2.68 13.19
C LYS A 213 10.22 -1.41 12.59
N PHE A 214 11.02 -0.68 11.83
CA PHE A 214 10.59 0.62 11.28
C PHE A 214 10.71 0.69 9.76
N VAL A 215 9.66 1.19 9.12
CA VAL A 215 9.62 1.47 7.68
C VAL A 215 9.53 2.97 7.48
N GLY A 216 10.20 3.50 6.46
CA GLY A 216 10.09 4.90 6.11
C GLY A 216 9.91 5.14 4.62
N LEU A 217 9.79 6.41 4.30
CA LEU A 217 9.48 7.04 3.03
C LEU A 217 8.02 6.94 2.62
N SER A 218 7.50 5.77 2.25
CA SER A 218 6.15 5.62 1.69
C SER A 218 5.88 6.66 0.57
N LEU A 219 6.87 6.87 -0.31
CA LEU A 219 6.85 7.96 -1.30
C LEU A 219 5.72 7.76 -2.30
N THR A 220 5.12 8.86 -2.74
CA THR A 220 4.15 8.81 -3.81
C THR A 220 4.78 8.50 -5.17
N HIS A 221 3.96 8.03 -6.11
CA HIS A 221 4.35 7.79 -7.49
C HIS A 221 4.55 9.09 -8.32
N MET A 222 4.09 10.22 -7.79
CA MET A 222 4.14 11.53 -8.46
C MET A 222 5.48 12.25 -8.29
N HIS A 223 6.21 11.98 -7.21
CA HIS A 223 7.49 12.61 -6.92
C HIS A 223 8.63 11.63 -7.23
N ARG A 224 9.56 12.04 -8.09
CA ARG A 224 10.61 11.16 -8.63
C ARG A 224 12.02 11.60 -8.23
N ASP A 225 12.15 12.25 -7.08
CA ASP A 225 13.44 12.70 -6.59
C ASP A 225 14.22 11.54 -5.96
N PRO A 226 15.29 11.04 -6.60
CA PRO A 226 16.07 9.95 -6.06
C PRO A 226 16.82 10.33 -4.78
N GLU A 227 16.95 11.61 -4.45
CA GLU A 227 17.63 12.09 -3.24
C GLU A 227 16.99 11.56 -1.96
N TYR A 228 15.68 11.27 -1.98
CA TYR A 228 15.02 10.57 -0.87
C TYR A 228 15.68 9.24 -0.54
N PHE A 229 16.01 8.43 -1.55
CA PHE A 229 16.66 7.13 -1.34
C PHE A 229 18.12 7.29 -0.95
N TRP A 230 18.87 8.22 -1.55
CA TRP A 230 20.26 8.47 -1.18
C TRP A 230 20.38 8.96 0.26
N GLN A 231 19.52 9.91 0.66
CA GLN A 231 19.51 10.47 2.01
C GLN A 231 19.07 9.42 3.04
N PHE A 232 17.99 8.69 2.79
CA PHE A 232 17.38 7.78 3.75
C PHE A 232 18.08 6.43 3.88
N LEU A 233 18.80 5.97 2.86
CA LEU A 233 19.46 4.65 2.94
C LEU A 233 20.86 4.74 3.53
N ASP A 234 21.50 5.90 3.50
CA ASP A 234 22.87 6.05 4.03
C ASP A 234 22.86 6.01 5.57
N PRO A 235 23.46 4.99 6.22
CA PRO A 235 23.51 4.91 7.67
C PRO A 235 24.16 6.14 8.32
N ALA A 236 25.04 6.85 7.62
CA ALA A 236 25.68 8.07 8.14
C ALA A 236 24.70 9.24 8.35
N ASN A 237 23.53 9.18 7.72
CA ASN A 237 22.48 10.17 7.87
C ASN A 237 21.50 9.85 9.01
N HIS A 238 21.67 8.71 9.69
CA HIS A 238 20.76 8.22 10.72
C HIS A 238 21.37 8.21 12.13
N ASP A 239 20.55 8.50 13.12
CA ASP A 239 20.90 8.39 14.54
C ASP A 239 21.37 6.96 14.88
N GLY A 240 22.58 6.86 15.44
CA GLY A 240 23.22 5.58 15.77
C GLY A 240 23.96 4.89 14.62
N GLY A 241 23.93 5.44 13.40
CA GLY A 241 24.76 4.97 12.30
C GLY A 241 24.31 3.65 11.67
N ALA A 242 23.03 3.29 11.79
CA ALA A 242 22.45 2.06 11.24
C ALA A 242 21.47 2.38 10.10
N ALA A 243 21.43 1.52 9.08
CA ALA A 243 20.44 1.62 8.03
C ALA A 243 19.02 1.34 8.57
N PRO A 244 17.96 1.94 7.98
CA PRO A 244 16.57 1.62 8.33
C PRO A 244 16.22 0.14 8.07
N ASP A 245 15.24 -0.41 8.80
CA ASP A 245 14.82 -1.82 8.60
C ASP A 245 14.17 -2.03 7.22
N ALA A 246 13.40 -1.05 6.74
CA ALA A 246 12.81 -1.07 5.41
C ALA A 246 12.57 0.35 4.86
N MET A 247 12.50 0.45 3.54
CA MET A 247 12.00 1.62 2.81
C MET A 247 10.75 1.26 2.03
N SER A 248 9.90 2.25 1.74
CA SER A 248 8.69 2.06 0.96
C SER A 248 8.37 3.15 -0.07
N TYR A 249 7.64 2.79 -1.11
CA TYR A 249 7.17 3.69 -2.17
C TYR A 249 6.01 3.10 -2.98
N HIS A 250 5.24 3.96 -3.64
CA HIS A 250 3.95 3.63 -4.25
C HIS A 250 3.98 3.56 -5.78
N LEU A 251 2.97 2.93 -6.35
CA LEU A 251 2.54 3.12 -7.74
C LEU A 251 1.03 3.12 -7.86
N TYR A 252 0.46 4.20 -8.39
CA TYR A 252 -0.88 4.18 -8.97
C TYR A 252 -0.79 4.49 -10.46
N ALA A 253 -1.08 3.50 -11.30
CA ALA A 253 -1.15 3.76 -12.73
C ALA A 253 -2.48 4.46 -13.06
N HIS A 254 -2.44 5.55 -13.80
CA HIS A 254 -3.62 6.37 -14.04
C HIS A 254 -3.73 6.76 -15.52
N PRO A 255 -4.94 7.01 -16.06
CA PRO A 255 -5.02 7.63 -17.38
C PRO A 255 -4.54 9.08 -17.28
N GLU A 256 -4.49 9.82 -18.38
CA GLU A 256 -4.23 11.26 -18.29
C GLU A 256 -5.37 11.94 -17.51
N ILE A 257 -5.10 12.39 -16.27
CA ILE A 257 -6.09 13.06 -15.42
C ILE A 257 -5.98 14.56 -15.67
N VAL A 258 -6.91 15.11 -16.44
CA VAL A 258 -7.02 16.56 -16.70
C VAL A 258 -7.93 17.21 -15.67
N ASN A 259 -9.05 16.55 -15.34
CA ASN A 259 -9.97 16.97 -14.31
C ASN A 259 -10.19 15.81 -13.32
N PRO A 260 -9.69 15.89 -12.07
CA PRO A 260 -9.86 14.80 -11.13
C PRO A 260 -11.29 14.68 -10.59
N TYR A 261 -12.13 15.71 -10.76
CA TYR A 261 -13.48 15.77 -10.18
C TYR A 261 -14.60 15.38 -11.15
N SER A 262 -14.29 15.17 -12.43
CA SER A 262 -15.27 14.73 -13.44
C SER A 262 -14.58 14.22 -14.70
N ARG A 263 -15.33 13.52 -15.56
CA ARG A 263 -14.85 13.06 -16.88
C ARG A 263 -14.52 14.17 -17.88
N GLU A 264 -14.85 15.43 -17.59
CA GLU A 264 -14.67 16.52 -18.54
C GLU A 264 -13.18 16.69 -18.90
N GLY A 265 -12.86 16.52 -20.19
CA GLY A 265 -11.50 16.65 -20.72
C GLY A 265 -10.62 15.42 -20.52
N ASN A 266 -11.07 14.42 -19.76
CA ASN A 266 -10.32 13.19 -19.53
C ASN A 266 -10.42 12.20 -20.71
N PRO A 267 -9.40 11.34 -20.92
CA PRO A 267 -9.39 10.36 -22.00
C PRO A 267 -10.41 9.24 -21.76
N PRO A 268 -11.05 8.73 -22.82
CA PRO A 268 -12.01 7.63 -22.67
C PRO A 268 -11.32 6.31 -22.29
N PHE A 269 -12.11 5.42 -21.68
CA PHE A 269 -11.67 4.12 -21.16
C PHE A 269 -10.81 3.29 -22.15
N ALA A 270 -11.09 3.40 -23.46
CA ALA A 270 -10.36 2.69 -24.50
C ALA A 270 -8.83 2.94 -24.50
N HIS A 271 -8.35 4.04 -23.90
CA HIS A 271 -6.92 4.36 -23.81
C HIS A 271 -6.28 3.91 -22.49
N TRP A 272 -7.07 3.57 -21.47
CA TRP A 272 -6.55 3.37 -20.12
C TRP A 272 -5.62 2.17 -20.03
N ARG A 273 -5.93 1.07 -20.74
CA ARG A 273 -5.09 -0.13 -20.80
C ARG A 273 -3.64 0.20 -21.17
N ASP A 274 -3.46 0.98 -22.25
CA ASP A 274 -2.13 1.27 -22.78
C ASP A 274 -1.36 2.20 -21.84
N ALA A 275 -2.05 3.19 -21.25
CA ALA A 275 -1.47 4.04 -20.23
C ALA A 275 -1.02 3.24 -19.00
N PHE A 276 -1.86 2.32 -18.49
CA PHE A 276 -1.56 1.55 -17.29
C PHE A 276 -0.37 0.62 -17.48
N PHE A 277 -0.35 -0.18 -18.55
CA PHE A 277 0.76 -1.11 -18.75
C PHE A 277 2.07 -0.40 -19.13
N ALA A 278 2.02 0.73 -19.84
CA ALA A 278 3.22 1.53 -20.10
C ALA A 278 3.79 2.14 -18.80
N GLN A 279 2.93 2.63 -17.90
CA GLN A 279 3.36 3.11 -16.59
C GLN A 279 3.88 2.00 -15.69
N ALA A 280 3.25 0.82 -15.71
CA ALA A 280 3.74 -0.35 -15.01
C ALA A 280 5.16 -0.72 -15.48
N ASP A 281 5.39 -0.80 -16.79
CA ASP A 281 6.72 -1.09 -17.34
C ASP A 281 7.76 -0.02 -16.94
N GLY A 282 7.39 1.26 -17.01
CA GLY A 282 8.25 2.36 -16.57
C GLY A 282 8.57 2.31 -15.07
N PHE A 283 7.60 1.92 -14.24
CA PHE A 283 7.79 1.76 -12.81
C PHE A 283 8.72 0.60 -12.48
N ILE A 284 8.66 -0.53 -13.19
CA ILE A 284 9.57 -1.66 -12.94
C ILE A 284 11.03 -1.25 -13.20
N GLU A 285 11.29 -0.41 -14.19
CA GLU A 285 12.64 0.15 -14.40
C GLU A 285 13.04 1.14 -13.31
N GLN A 286 12.11 1.95 -12.79
CA GLN A 286 12.36 2.80 -11.62
C GLN A 286 12.67 1.96 -10.37
N ALA A 287 11.89 0.92 -10.09
CA ALA A 287 12.12 0.01 -8.98
C ALA A 287 13.48 -0.68 -9.12
N ARG A 288 13.87 -1.11 -10.33
CA ARG A 288 15.20 -1.67 -10.59
C ARG A 288 16.32 -0.68 -10.27
N PHE A 289 16.13 0.60 -10.61
CA PHE A 289 17.07 1.65 -10.26
C PHE A 289 17.17 1.85 -8.73
N ILE A 290 16.04 1.92 -8.04
CA ILE A 290 15.98 2.06 -6.57
C ILE A 290 16.66 0.87 -5.88
N GLU A 291 16.39 -0.36 -6.32
CA GLU A 291 17.04 -1.56 -5.81
C GLU A 291 18.57 -1.54 -5.99
N SER A 292 19.05 -0.92 -7.07
CA SER A 292 20.49 -0.76 -7.31
C SER A 292 21.13 0.22 -6.31
N ILE A 293 20.42 1.28 -5.92
CA ILE A 293 20.83 2.22 -4.87
C ILE A 293 20.91 1.47 -3.54
N ARG A 294 19.79 0.85 -3.13
CA ARG A 294 19.68 0.13 -1.86
C ARG A 294 20.72 -0.96 -1.71
N THR A 295 20.94 -1.77 -2.74
CA THR A 295 21.94 -2.85 -2.70
C THR A 295 23.36 -2.34 -2.47
N ARG A 296 23.65 -1.12 -2.91
CA ARG A 296 24.98 -0.52 -2.75
C ARG A 296 25.18 0.12 -1.38
N ILE A 297 24.15 0.70 -0.80
CA ILE A 297 24.25 1.52 0.43
C ILE A 297 23.79 0.75 1.67
N ALA A 298 22.66 0.06 1.56
CA ALA A 298 21.97 -0.60 2.67
C ALA A 298 21.42 -1.97 2.23
N PRO A 299 22.28 -2.96 1.95
CA PRO A 299 21.87 -4.24 1.38
C PRO A 299 20.94 -5.08 2.27
N ASP A 300 20.89 -4.79 3.56
CA ASP A 300 20.03 -5.47 4.54
C ASP A 300 18.69 -4.76 4.76
N THR A 301 18.54 -3.52 4.30
CA THR A 301 17.25 -2.80 4.31
C THR A 301 16.29 -3.49 3.34
N LYS A 302 15.06 -3.70 3.78
CA LYS A 302 14.01 -4.28 2.94
C LYS A 302 13.35 -3.25 2.03
N THR A 303 12.81 -3.72 0.92
CA THR A 303 12.06 -2.88 -0.02
C THR A 303 10.58 -3.24 -0.01
N PHE A 304 9.73 -2.30 0.37
CA PHE A 304 8.28 -2.45 0.38
C PHE A 304 7.69 -1.58 -0.74
N VAL A 305 7.07 -2.20 -1.74
CA VAL A 305 6.11 -1.48 -2.58
C VAL A 305 4.76 -1.60 -1.91
N ASN A 306 4.53 -0.79 -0.87
CA ASN A 306 3.41 -0.94 0.08
C ASN A 306 2.06 -0.49 -0.50
N GLU A 307 2.05 0.19 -1.65
CA GLU A 307 0.83 0.52 -2.39
C GLU A 307 1.03 0.36 -3.91
N ILE A 308 0.28 -0.57 -4.52
CA ILE A 308 0.09 -0.66 -5.97
C ILE A 308 -1.40 -0.62 -6.33
N GLY A 309 -1.75 0.15 -7.35
CA GLY A 309 -3.12 0.21 -7.83
C GLY A 309 -3.26 0.92 -9.17
N THR A 310 -4.51 1.17 -9.54
CA THR A 310 -4.83 2.04 -10.67
C THR A 310 -5.86 3.08 -10.25
N PHE A 311 -5.81 4.26 -10.85
CA PHE A 311 -6.87 5.27 -10.73
C PHE A 311 -7.81 5.23 -11.93
N THR A 312 -9.05 5.66 -11.71
CA THR A 312 -9.94 6.11 -12.77
C THR A 312 -9.45 7.48 -13.29
N ALA A 313 -10.06 7.98 -14.36
CA ALA A 313 -9.75 9.31 -14.84
C ALA A 313 -10.25 10.45 -13.92
N GLU A 314 -11.24 10.16 -13.09
CA GLU A 314 -11.89 11.12 -12.20
C GLU A 314 -11.89 10.59 -10.75
N PRO A 315 -10.71 10.45 -10.12
CA PRO A 315 -10.57 9.80 -8.80
C PRO A 315 -11.26 10.56 -7.66
N MET A 316 -11.63 11.83 -7.84
CA MET A 316 -12.27 12.66 -6.83
C MET A 316 -13.73 13.00 -7.17
N ASP A 317 -14.30 12.37 -8.21
CA ASP A 317 -15.71 12.59 -8.57
C ASP A 317 -16.63 12.00 -7.48
N PRO A 318 -17.57 12.79 -6.93
CA PRO A 318 -18.55 12.31 -5.95
C PRO A 318 -19.63 11.39 -6.56
N ALA A 319 -19.68 11.26 -7.88
CA ALA A 319 -20.58 10.38 -8.61
C ALA A 319 -19.83 9.68 -9.77
N PRO A 320 -18.80 8.88 -9.45
CA PRO A 320 -17.94 8.28 -10.45
C PRO A 320 -18.74 7.29 -11.30
N ASP A 321 -18.52 7.33 -12.61
CA ASP A 321 -18.96 6.27 -13.51
C ASP A 321 -17.73 5.39 -13.79
N ILE A 322 -17.75 4.13 -13.35
CA ILE A 322 -16.62 3.21 -13.52
C ILE A 322 -17.11 2.06 -14.42
N PRO A 323 -16.54 1.88 -15.62
CA PRO A 323 -16.91 0.76 -16.49
C PRO A 323 -16.64 -0.58 -15.81
N ASP A 324 -17.54 -1.57 -15.93
CA ASP A 324 -17.35 -2.89 -15.31
C ASP A 324 -15.99 -3.54 -15.68
N GLU A 325 -15.57 -3.39 -16.94
CA GLU A 325 -14.30 -3.92 -17.46
C GLU A 325 -13.06 -3.30 -16.79
N TYR A 326 -13.19 -2.14 -16.14
CA TYR A 326 -12.09 -1.52 -15.38
C TYR A 326 -11.60 -2.43 -14.25
N TRP A 327 -12.50 -3.13 -13.56
CA TRP A 327 -12.13 -3.97 -12.43
C TRP A 327 -11.24 -5.14 -12.86
N ASP A 328 -11.55 -5.75 -14.00
CA ASP A 328 -10.74 -6.82 -14.58
C ASP A 328 -9.40 -6.27 -15.10
N LEU A 329 -9.41 -5.12 -15.79
CA LEU A 329 -8.19 -4.45 -16.24
C LEU A 329 -7.26 -4.12 -15.07
N SER A 330 -7.79 -3.56 -13.99
CA SER A 330 -7.03 -3.21 -12.78
C SER A 330 -6.48 -4.47 -12.10
N ALA A 331 -7.28 -5.54 -12.02
CA ALA A 331 -6.84 -6.85 -11.53
C ALA A 331 -5.69 -7.44 -12.34
N ALA A 332 -5.70 -7.28 -13.67
CA ALA A 332 -4.59 -7.70 -14.54
C ALA A 332 -3.33 -6.84 -14.31
N VAL A 333 -3.47 -5.53 -14.16
CA VAL A 333 -2.34 -4.62 -13.91
C VAL A 333 -1.68 -4.90 -12.55
N GLN A 334 -2.45 -5.02 -11.46
CA GLN A 334 -1.88 -5.33 -10.14
C GLN A 334 -1.18 -6.70 -10.14
N SER A 335 -1.74 -7.70 -10.84
CA SER A 335 -1.14 -9.03 -10.91
C SER A 335 0.15 -9.03 -11.73
N TYR A 336 0.18 -8.22 -12.79
CA TYR A 336 1.38 -8.01 -13.60
C TYR A 336 2.50 -7.36 -12.79
N LEU A 337 2.19 -6.26 -12.08
CA LEU A 337 3.12 -5.58 -11.19
C LEU A 337 3.68 -6.53 -10.13
N TRP A 338 2.82 -7.33 -9.49
CA TRP A 338 3.25 -8.34 -8.53
C TRP A 338 4.26 -9.33 -9.12
N VAL A 339 4.01 -9.87 -10.32
CA VAL A 339 4.96 -10.79 -10.98
C VAL A 339 6.32 -10.13 -11.20
N GLU A 340 6.34 -8.91 -11.72
CA GLU A 340 7.59 -8.19 -12.02
C GLU A 340 8.35 -7.81 -10.74
N LEU A 341 7.65 -7.42 -9.67
CA LEU A 341 8.27 -7.10 -8.38
C LEU A 341 8.82 -8.35 -7.68
N VAL A 342 8.14 -9.50 -7.79
CA VAL A 342 8.66 -10.80 -7.34
C VAL A 342 9.94 -11.18 -8.09
N ARG A 343 10.00 -10.98 -9.41
CA ARG A 343 11.21 -11.21 -10.23
C ARG A 343 12.36 -10.30 -9.80
N LEU A 344 12.04 -9.04 -9.49
CA LEU A 344 13.02 -8.07 -9.03
C LEU A 344 13.58 -8.41 -7.65
N GLY A 345 12.77 -9.05 -6.80
CA GLY A 345 13.14 -9.47 -5.45
C GLY A 345 12.69 -8.51 -4.35
N VAL A 346 11.63 -7.73 -4.59
CA VAL A 346 11.02 -6.85 -3.58
C VAL A 346 10.47 -7.68 -2.41
N ASP A 347 10.63 -7.18 -1.18
CA ASP A 347 10.25 -7.91 0.04
C ASP A 347 8.74 -7.91 0.33
N LEU A 348 8.04 -6.83 -0.03
CA LEU A 348 6.60 -6.71 0.19
C LEU A 348 5.93 -5.97 -0.98
N VAL A 349 4.76 -6.47 -1.39
CA VAL A 349 3.88 -5.81 -2.35
C VAL A 349 2.50 -5.67 -1.73
N GLY A 350 2.05 -4.44 -1.50
CA GLY A 350 0.73 -4.12 -0.97
C GLY A 350 -0.21 -3.69 -2.09
N VAL A 351 -1.33 -4.38 -2.28
CA VAL A 351 -2.37 -3.98 -3.24
C VAL A 351 -3.28 -2.94 -2.59
N ALA A 352 -3.34 -1.78 -3.21
CA ALA A 352 -3.99 -0.59 -2.71
C ALA A 352 -5.31 -0.29 -3.44
N GLU A 353 -6.40 0.07 -2.76
CA GLU A 353 -6.60 0.11 -1.31
C GLU A 353 -7.77 -0.82 -0.97
N PHE A 354 -7.84 -1.29 0.28
CA PHE A 354 -8.93 -2.20 0.66
C PHE A 354 -10.31 -1.59 0.41
N ILE A 355 -10.46 -0.27 0.62
CA ILE A 355 -11.67 0.45 0.26
C ILE A 355 -11.38 1.85 -0.29
N GLY A 356 -12.02 2.19 -1.40
CA GLY A 356 -12.23 3.56 -1.88
C GLY A 356 -13.72 3.76 -2.14
N TYR A 357 -14.18 5.00 -2.27
CA TYR A 357 -15.61 5.30 -2.49
C TYR A 357 -15.79 6.62 -3.24
N PRO A 358 -17.00 6.99 -3.70
CA PRO A 358 -17.22 8.23 -4.43
C PRO A 358 -16.65 9.45 -3.70
N GLY A 359 -15.90 10.28 -4.43
CA GLY A 359 -15.13 11.41 -3.88
C GLY A 359 -13.78 11.06 -3.26
N MET A 360 -13.50 9.76 -3.04
CA MET A 360 -12.31 9.21 -2.37
C MET A 360 -11.71 8.05 -3.15
N ILE A 361 -11.12 8.36 -4.31
CA ILE A 361 -10.33 7.46 -5.15
C ILE A 361 -11.03 6.09 -5.36
N PRO A 362 -12.29 6.04 -5.85
CA PRO A 362 -13.10 4.82 -5.87
C PRO A 362 -12.47 3.69 -6.69
N GLY A 363 -11.65 4.01 -7.70
CA GLY A 363 -10.99 3.02 -8.56
C GLY A 363 -10.05 2.07 -7.82
N VAL A 364 -9.50 2.48 -6.67
CA VAL A 364 -8.56 1.67 -5.91
C VAL A 364 -9.19 0.52 -5.14
N THR A 365 -10.51 0.56 -4.94
CA THR A 365 -11.20 -0.31 -3.99
C THR A 365 -11.07 -1.80 -4.32
N LEU A 366 -10.92 -2.64 -3.29
CA LEU A 366 -11.01 -4.11 -3.39
C LEU A 366 -12.43 -4.63 -3.13
N ILE A 367 -13.25 -3.87 -2.41
CA ILE A 367 -14.64 -4.21 -2.13
C ILE A 367 -15.59 -3.13 -2.67
N ASP A 368 -16.79 -3.51 -3.04
CA ASP A 368 -17.84 -2.58 -3.41
C ASP A 368 -18.30 -1.77 -2.17
N TRP A 369 -18.20 -0.45 -2.26
CA TRP A 369 -18.49 0.47 -1.15
C TRP A 369 -19.97 0.53 -0.74
N ALA A 370 -20.88 0.02 -1.57
CA ALA A 370 -22.32 0.00 -1.26
C ALA A 370 -22.76 -1.32 -0.60
N THR A 371 -22.14 -2.43 -0.99
CA THR A 371 -22.57 -3.80 -0.63
C THR A 371 -21.59 -4.52 0.29
N GLY A 372 -20.33 -4.08 0.34
CA GLY A 372 -19.23 -4.71 1.07
C GLY A 372 -18.74 -6.01 0.45
N LEU A 373 -19.09 -6.28 -0.82
CA LEU A 373 -18.71 -7.51 -1.51
C LEU A 373 -17.38 -7.34 -2.26
N PRO A 374 -16.51 -8.36 -2.28
CA PRO A 374 -15.33 -8.39 -3.14
C PRO A 374 -15.59 -8.11 -4.62
N ASN A 375 -14.67 -7.41 -5.28
CA ASN A 375 -14.64 -7.22 -6.73
C ASN A 375 -13.53 -8.06 -7.40
N ALA A 376 -13.34 -7.89 -8.72
CA ALA A 376 -12.34 -8.63 -9.48
C ALA A 376 -10.90 -8.42 -8.96
N ARG A 377 -10.57 -7.22 -8.47
CA ARG A 377 -9.26 -6.92 -7.88
C ARG A 377 -9.01 -7.69 -6.60
N TYR A 378 -10.01 -7.77 -5.72
CA TYR A 378 -9.91 -8.60 -4.52
C TYR A 378 -9.71 -10.07 -4.89
N HIS A 379 -10.48 -10.59 -5.84
CA HIS A 379 -10.37 -12.00 -6.20
C HIS A 379 -9.05 -12.34 -6.88
N ALA A 380 -8.46 -11.41 -7.64
CA ALA A 380 -7.10 -11.59 -8.14
C ALA A 380 -6.07 -11.59 -7.00
N LEU A 381 -6.18 -10.68 -6.02
CA LEU A 381 -5.33 -10.67 -4.83
C LEU A 381 -5.46 -12.00 -4.06
N GLU A 382 -6.69 -12.43 -3.74
CA GLU A 382 -6.99 -13.69 -3.04
C GLU A 382 -6.40 -14.89 -3.80
N LEU A 383 -6.55 -14.93 -5.13
CA LEU A 383 -5.99 -15.98 -5.97
C LEU A 383 -4.46 -16.05 -5.85
N LEU A 384 -3.78 -14.90 -5.93
CA LEU A 384 -2.33 -14.85 -5.82
C LEU A 384 -1.85 -15.30 -4.43
N MET A 385 -2.47 -14.77 -3.37
CA MET A 385 -2.10 -15.12 -1.98
C MET A 385 -2.34 -16.60 -1.66
N ARG A 386 -3.41 -17.20 -2.18
CA ARG A 386 -3.69 -18.63 -1.99
C ARG A 386 -2.66 -19.52 -2.67
N HIS A 387 -2.05 -19.07 -3.77
CA HIS A 387 -1.23 -19.92 -4.61
C HIS A 387 0.28 -19.68 -4.50
N PHE A 388 0.71 -18.51 -4.05
CA PHE A 388 2.11 -18.11 -4.06
C PHE A 388 2.50 -17.41 -2.76
N GLY A 389 3.73 -17.63 -2.31
CA GLY A 389 4.26 -16.95 -1.13
C GLY A 389 5.78 -16.98 -1.03
N PRO A 390 6.34 -16.41 0.04
CA PRO A 390 7.77 -16.50 0.32
C PRO A 390 8.27 -17.95 0.34
N GLY A 391 9.43 -18.20 -0.27
CA GLY A 391 10.06 -19.51 -0.40
C GLY A 391 9.82 -20.20 -1.76
N ASP A 392 8.76 -19.83 -2.49
CA ASP A 392 8.49 -20.38 -3.82
C ASP A 392 9.62 -20.06 -4.80
N SER A 393 9.98 -21.03 -5.63
CA SER A 393 10.98 -20.85 -6.69
C SER A 393 10.34 -20.28 -7.95
N VAL A 394 10.79 -19.09 -8.35
CA VAL A 394 10.48 -18.45 -9.63
C VAL A 394 11.33 -19.12 -10.70
N VAL A 395 10.71 -19.71 -11.73
CA VAL A 395 11.41 -20.45 -12.79
C VAL A 395 11.37 -19.73 -14.14
N SER A 396 12.37 -20.00 -14.98
CA SER A 396 12.52 -19.35 -16.27
C SER A 396 11.30 -19.56 -17.15
N THR A 397 10.65 -18.45 -17.52
CA THR A 397 9.36 -18.44 -18.24
C THR A 397 9.36 -17.39 -19.33
N SER A 398 8.86 -17.75 -20.52
CA SER A 398 8.68 -16.81 -21.63
C SER A 398 7.38 -17.06 -22.39
N THR A 399 6.88 -16.01 -23.04
CA THR A 399 5.74 -16.09 -23.97
C THR A 399 6.22 -15.99 -25.42
N GLY A 400 5.42 -16.47 -26.37
CA GLY A 400 5.73 -16.36 -27.79
C GLY A 400 6.85 -17.30 -28.25
N GLN A 401 7.56 -16.86 -29.29
CA GLN A 401 8.69 -17.60 -29.86
C GLN A 401 9.99 -17.16 -29.18
N PRO A 402 11.04 -18.01 -29.17
CA PRO A 402 12.37 -17.58 -28.70
C PRO A 402 12.80 -16.27 -29.38
N ALA A 403 13.27 -15.31 -28.59
CA ALA A 403 13.64 -13.95 -29.01
C ALA A 403 12.50 -13.06 -29.57
N MET A 404 11.24 -13.51 -29.50
CA MET A 404 10.05 -12.72 -29.87
C MET A 404 8.95 -12.92 -28.82
N PRO A 405 9.08 -12.30 -27.63
CA PRO A 405 8.07 -12.38 -26.59
C PRO A 405 6.74 -11.79 -27.05
N ASP A 406 5.62 -12.41 -26.64
CA ASP A 406 4.29 -11.88 -26.93
C ASP A 406 3.82 -10.99 -25.77
N PRO A 407 3.71 -9.67 -25.96
CA PRO A 407 3.45 -8.73 -24.86
C PRO A 407 1.99 -8.76 -24.39
N ARG A 408 1.10 -9.47 -25.10
CA ARG A 408 -0.32 -9.55 -24.75
C ARG A 408 -0.60 -10.45 -23.55
N VAL A 409 0.35 -11.30 -23.17
CA VAL A 409 0.22 -12.21 -22.03
C VAL A 409 1.46 -12.09 -21.16
N CYS A 410 1.28 -11.90 -19.86
CA CYS A 410 2.32 -12.20 -18.89
C CYS A 410 2.15 -13.64 -18.40
N ALA A 411 3.27 -14.37 -18.29
CA ALA A 411 3.30 -15.72 -17.76
C ALA A 411 4.48 -15.87 -16.81
N GLN A 412 4.28 -16.58 -15.70
CA GLN A 412 5.33 -16.92 -14.74
C GLN A 412 5.09 -18.30 -14.13
N GLY A 413 6.07 -19.18 -14.28
CA GLY A 413 6.12 -20.47 -13.60
C GLY A 413 6.69 -20.36 -12.18
N PHE A 414 6.13 -21.13 -11.26
CA PHE A 414 6.59 -21.26 -9.89
C PHE A 414 6.68 -22.73 -9.49
N VAL A 415 7.67 -23.08 -8.69
CA VAL A 415 7.70 -24.33 -7.94
C VAL A 415 7.50 -23.99 -6.47
N SER A 416 6.36 -24.40 -5.92
CA SER A 416 6.04 -24.15 -4.52
C SER A 416 6.99 -24.90 -3.58
N THR A 417 7.03 -24.49 -2.32
CA THR A 417 7.88 -25.11 -1.29
C THR A 417 7.65 -26.62 -1.09
N ASP A 418 6.45 -27.11 -1.43
CA ASP A 418 6.07 -28.54 -1.44
C ASP A 418 6.47 -29.29 -2.73
N GLY A 419 7.07 -28.60 -3.70
CA GLY A 419 7.45 -29.13 -5.01
C GLY A 419 6.38 -28.99 -6.09
N THR A 420 5.19 -28.47 -5.78
CA THR A 420 4.09 -28.32 -6.73
C THR A 420 4.42 -27.29 -7.81
N ARG A 421 4.24 -27.65 -9.09
CA ARG A 421 4.46 -26.75 -10.24
C ARG A 421 3.19 -25.95 -10.54
N LYS A 422 3.31 -24.63 -10.55
CA LYS A 422 2.21 -23.70 -10.82
C LYS A 422 2.60 -22.72 -11.92
N LEU A 423 1.66 -22.34 -12.77
CA LEU A 423 1.83 -21.33 -13.82
C LEU A 423 0.75 -20.26 -13.65
N LEU A 424 1.19 -19.03 -13.43
CA LEU A 424 0.34 -17.85 -13.51
C LEU A 424 0.31 -17.34 -14.94
N LEU A 425 -0.89 -17.02 -15.42
CA LEU A 425 -1.16 -16.45 -16.73
C LEU A 425 -2.03 -15.21 -16.55
N ILE A 426 -1.64 -14.11 -17.17
CA ILE A 426 -2.36 -12.83 -17.13
C ILE A 426 -2.57 -12.37 -18.57
N ASN A 427 -3.82 -12.26 -19.00
CA ASN A 427 -4.13 -11.58 -20.26
C ASN A 427 -4.02 -10.07 -20.05
N LYS A 428 -3.20 -9.37 -20.86
CA LYS A 428 -3.04 -7.92 -20.79
C LYS A 428 -3.98 -7.18 -21.74
N THR A 429 -4.93 -7.88 -22.35
CA THR A 429 -5.83 -7.34 -23.39
C THR A 429 -7.30 -7.60 -23.08
N ALA A 430 -8.18 -6.70 -23.52
CA ALA A 430 -9.64 -6.86 -23.47
C ALA A 430 -10.13 -8.06 -24.30
N ALA A 431 -9.45 -8.33 -25.42
CA ALA A 431 -9.80 -9.45 -26.25
C ALA A 431 -9.33 -10.77 -25.62
N PRO A 432 -10.10 -11.85 -25.77
CA PRO A 432 -9.65 -13.16 -25.35
C PRO A 432 -8.44 -13.61 -26.18
N VAL A 433 -7.51 -14.30 -25.53
CA VAL A 433 -6.32 -14.89 -26.15
C VAL A 433 -6.29 -16.39 -25.94
N VAL A 434 -5.68 -17.12 -26.88
CA VAL A 434 -5.49 -18.57 -26.76
C VAL A 434 -4.02 -18.83 -26.53
N VAL A 435 -3.68 -19.54 -25.46
CA VAL A 435 -2.31 -19.93 -25.14
C VAL A 435 -2.12 -21.44 -25.29
N SER A 436 -0.93 -21.90 -25.64
CA SER A 436 -0.55 -23.33 -25.57
C SER A 436 0.33 -23.57 -24.35
N LEU A 437 -0.06 -24.50 -23.49
CA LEU A 437 0.62 -24.81 -22.23
C LEU A 437 1.89 -25.67 -22.46
N PRO A 438 2.88 -25.63 -21.54
CA PRO A 438 4.15 -26.35 -21.68
C PRO A 438 4.03 -27.88 -21.64
N ALA A 439 2.95 -28.45 -21.06
CA ALA A 439 2.72 -29.90 -20.97
C ALA A 439 1.46 -30.33 -21.77
N GLY A 440 1.67 -30.74 -23.03
CA GLY A 440 0.65 -31.38 -23.87
C GLY A 440 -0.07 -30.47 -24.88
N PRO A 441 -0.91 -31.02 -25.77
CA PRO A 441 -1.62 -30.27 -26.82
C PRO A 441 -2.77 -29.39 -26.29
N CYS A 442 -2.75 -29.06 -25.00
CA CYS A 442 -3.82 -28.32 -24.37
C CYS A 442 -3.65 -26.83 -24.65
N SER A 443 -4.53 -26.30 -25.49
CA SER A 443 -4.75 -24.86 -25.56
C SER A 443 -5.66 -24.44 -24.42
N LEU A 444 -5.42 -23.23 -23.90
CA LEU A 444 -6.27 -22.57 -22.93
C LEU A 444 -6.70 -21.24 -23.49
N ARG A 445 -8.01 -20.98 -23.47
CA ARG A 445 -8.55 -19.65 -23.72
C ARG A 445 -8.51 -18.85 -22.41
N LEU A 446 -7.89 -17.68 -22.46
CA LEU A 446 -7.93 -16.67 -21.42
C LEU A 446 -8.89 -15.57 -21.89
N ASP A 447 -9.93 -15.28 -21.11
CA ASP A 447 -10.81 -14.15 -21.41
C ASP A 447 -10.09 -12.82 -21.17
N GLY A 448 -10.75 -11.70 -21.54
CA GLY A 448 -10.19 -10.37 -21.39
C GLY A 448 -9.70 -10.13 -19.97
N TYR A 449 -8.47 -9.65 -19.84
CA TYR A 449 -7.84 -9.33 -18.54
C TYR A 449 -7.78 -10.47 -17.51
N ALA A 450 -8.05 -11.71 -17.91
CA ALA A 450 -8.11 -12.84 -16.99
C ALA A 450 -6.76 -13.10 -16.29
N VAL A 451 -6.83 -13.29 -14.97
CA VAL A 451 -5.74 -13.77 -14.10
C VAL A 451 -6.02 -15.23 -13.75
N VAL A 452 -5.14 -16.13 -14.15
CA VAL A 452 -5.39 -17.58 -14.08
C VAL A 452 -4.18 -18.33 -13.56
N VAL A 453 -4.39 -19.23 -12.60
CA VAL A 453 -3.39 -20.19 -12.13
C VAL A 453 -3.68 -21.58 -12.71
N ARG A 454 -2.62 -22.28 -13.13
CA ARG A 454 -2.64 -23.70 -13.51
C ARG A 454 -1.64 -24.48 -12.67
N THR A 455 -2.07 -25.62 -12.16
CA THR A 455 -1.21 -26.55 -11.41
C THR A 455 -0.92 -27.76 -12.28
N PHE A 456 0.31 -28.27 -12.24
CA PHE A 456 0.79 -29.40 -13.06
C PHE A 456 1.12 -30.62 -12.23
#